data_AF-A0ABD5RKS5-F1
#
_entry.id   AF-A0ABD5RKS5-F1
#
_cell.length_a   1.000
_cell.length_b   1.000
_cell.length_c   1.000
_cell.angle_alpha   90.00
_cell.angle_beta   90.00
_cell.angle_gamma   90.00
#
_symmetry.space_group_name_H-M   'P 1'
#
loop_
_entity.id
_entity.type
_entity.pdbx_description
1 polymer ?
#
loop_
_entity_poly.entity_id
_entity_poly.type
_entity_poly.pdbx_seq_one_letter_code
_entity_poly.pdbx_strand_id
1 'polypeptide(L)'
;MDEFSRAAAVDRVERLLDTVDDDPMPVPVREVWVYGDITLGVDPIDRLDVYVTKDLLFGKDADREAEFRDAHGVQGVGKTVSAEWAEQFPEYVRANHSGHAAPEKCLAAHLLDEDEPVHLEVCNSGFESNVTQRLNGAQARGDYEQILDPRGACLWVDGTRSQDTLDKLRAGDLVLPTLPDALAMLGMDDDEAQEAATAVQRYRERQEGTSVRGDVV
;
A
#
# COMPACT_ATOMS: atom_id res chain seq x y z
N MET A 1 -18.24 -7.02 -10.81
CA MET A 1 -16.83 -6.94 -10.42
C MET A 1 -16.14 -6.29 -11.58
N ASP A 2 -15.56 -5.11 -11.36
CA ASP A 2 -14.70 -4.50 -12.36
C ASP A 2 -13.34 -5.19 -12.21
N GLU A 3 -13.00 -6.04 -13.16
CA GLU A 3 -11.70 -6.72 -13.21
C GLU A 3 -10.76 -5.91 -14.10
N PHE A 4 -9.47 -5.90 -13.77
CA PHE A 4 -8.47 -5.31 -14.65
C PHE A 4 -7.96 -6.34 -15.65
N SER A 5 -7.82 -5.96 -16.91
CA SER A 5 -6.80 -6.63 -17.73
C SER A 5 -5.41 -6.35 -17.16
N ARG A 6 -4.46 -7.26 -17.33
CA ARG A 6 -3.05 -7.02 -16.94
C ARG A 6 -2.50 -5.68 -17.41
N ALA A 7 -2.75 -5.32 -18.67
CA ALA A 7 -2.30 -4.05 -19.23
C ALA A 7 -2.93 -2.85 -18.49
N ALA A 8 -4.24 -2.90 -18.22
CA ALA A 8 -4.94 -1.85 -17.49
C ALA A 8 -4.46 -1.73 -16.03
N ALA A 9 -4.18 -2.85 -15.37
CA ALA A 9 -3.62 -2.85 -14.01
C ALA A 9 -2.22 -2.21 -13.98
N VAL A 10 -1.35 -2.56 -14.93
CA VAL A 10 -0.02 -1.93 -15.02
C VAL A 10 -0.15 -0.44 -15.31
N ASP A 11 -0.94 -0.04 -16.32
CA ASP A 11 -1.16 1.37 -16.65
C ASP A 11 -1.73 2.16 -15.46
N ARG A 12 -2.53 1.52 -14.60
CA ARG A 12 -3.05 2.12 -13.39
C ARG A 12 -1.97 2.35 -12.34
N VAL A 13 -1.10 1.37 -12.13
CA VAL A 13 0.06 1.50 -11.25
C VAL A 13 1.00 2.59 -11.76
N GLU A 14 1.21 2.67 -13.08
CA GLU A 14 2.03 3.72 -13.68
C GLU A 14 1.47 5.11 -13.35
N ARG A 15 0.15 5.33 -13.44
CA ARG A 15 -0.47 6.60 -13.00
C ARG A 15 -0.27 6.90 -11.52
N LEU A 16 -0.32 5.87 -10.66
CA LEU A 16 -0.04 6.05 -9.23
C LEU A 16 1.41 6.51 -9.02
N LEU A 17 2.36 5.90 -9.74
CA LEU A 17 3.78 6.28 -9.68
C LEU A 17 4.00 7.69 -10.22
N ASP A 18 3.34 8.07 -11.31
CA ASP A 18 3.41 9.42 -11.87
C ASP A 18 2.96 10.46 -10.81
N THR A 19 1.86 10.20 -10.10
CA THR A 19 1.42 11.05 -8.97
C THR A 19 2.46 11.11 -7.86
N VAL A 20 3.08 9.99 -7.48
CA VAL A 20 4.13 9.96 -6.44
C VAL A 20 5.39 10.72 -6.86
N ASP A 21 5.73 10.71 -8.15
CA ASP A 21 6.90 11.40 -8.69
C ASP A 21 6.68 12.91 -8.88
N ASP A 22 5.50 13.32 -9.35
CA ASP A 22 5.26 14.68 -9.83
C ASP A 22 4.59 15.59 -8.79
N ASP A 23 3.76 15.05 -7.88
CA ASP A 23 2.97 15.85 -6.93
C ASP A 23 3.59 15.87 -5.52
N PRO A 24 3.41 16.97 -4.74
CA PRO A 24 3.72 16.93 -3.33
C PRO A 24 2.81 15.91 -2.63
N MET A 25 3.37 15.09 -1.74
CA MET A 25 2.62 14.05 -1.03
C MET A 25 2.17 14.51 0.37
N PRO A 26 1.06 13.95 0.91
CA PRO A 26 0.63 14.23 2.29
C PRO A 26 1.69 13.85 3.31
N VAL A 27 2.52 12.85 3.01
CA VAL A 27 3.70 12.43 3.78
C VAL A 27 4.78 11.96 2.80
N PRO A 28 6.07 12.02 3.14
CA PRO A 28 7.11 11.55 2.23
C PRO A 28 6.94 10.06 1.93
N VAL A 29 6.93 9.69 0.66
CA VAL A 29 6.91 8.28 0.20
C VAL A 29 8.35 7.82 0.00
N ARG A 30 8.67 6.60 0.46
CA ARG A 30 10.00 5.98 0.34
C ARG A 30 10.04 4.80 -0.61
N GLU A 31 8.99 3.98 -0.63
CA GLU A 31 8.92 2.79 -1.48
C GLU A 31 7.49 2.60 -1.99
N VAL A 32 7.35 2.13 -3.22
CA VAL A 32 6.09 1.64 -3.78
C VAL A 32 6.32 0.24 -4.35
N TRP A 33 5.53 -0.70 -3.86
CA TRP A 33 5.53 -2.09 -4.27
C TRP A 33 4.15 -2.51 -4.73
N VAL A 34 4.10 -3.50 -5.61
CA VAL A 34 2.87 -4.27 -5.89
C VAL A 34 3.05 -5.72 -5.50
N TYR A 35 1.97 -6.39 -5.18
CA TYR A 35 1.95 -7.81 -4.82
C TYR A 35 0.63 -8.45 -5.24
N GLY A 36 0.42 -9.73 -4.95
CA GLY A 36 -0.82 -10.42 -5.34
C GLY A 36 -0.91 -10.70 -6.83
N ASP A 37 -2.12 -10.69 -7.40
CA ASP A 37 -2.42 -11.22 -8.73
C ASP A 37 -1.56 -10.62 -9.86
N ILE A 38 -1.26 -9.32 -9.76
CA ILE A 38 -0.44 -8.63 -10.75
C ILE A 38 0.98 -9.20 -10.83
N THR A 39 1.55 -9.68 -9.71
CA THR A 39 2.89 -10.27 -9.68
C THR A 39 2.91 -11.76 -10.04
N LEU A 40 1.75 -12.43 -10.04
CA LEU A 40 1.63 -13.89 -10.23
C LEU A 40 1.25 -14.33 -11.65
N GLY A 41 1.19 -13.40 -12.62
CA GLY A 41 0.82 -13.73 -13.99
C GLY A 41 -0.68 -14.01 -14.21
N VAL A 42 -1.54 -13.76 -13.20
CA VAL A 42 -3.00 -13.93 -13.28
C VAL A 42 -3.61 -12.85 -14.21
N ASP A 43 -4.53 -13.23 -15.09
CA ASP A 43 -5.25 -12.33 -15.99
C ASP A 43 -6.63 -12.94 -16.31
N PRO A 44 -7.76 -12.28 -16.00
CA PRO A 44 -7.87 -10.93 -15.45
C PRO A 44 -7.40 -10.81 -13.98
N ILE A 45 -7.16 -9.58 -13.53
CA ILE A 45 -6.76 -9.24 -12.16
C ILE A 45 -7.99 -8.72 -11.41
N ASP A 46 -8.40 -9.43 -10.37
CA ASP A 46 -9.60 -9.10 -9.60
C ASP A 46 -9.40 -7.85 -8.73
N ARG A 47 -8.17 -7.66 -8.24
CA ARG A 47 -7.81 -6.55 -7.36
C ARG A 47 -6.32 -6.21 -7.49
N LEU A 48 -6.01 -4.92 -7.50
CA LEU A 48 -4.64 -4.43 -7.47
C LEU A 48 -4.19 -4.23 -6.02
N ASP A 49 -3.18 -4.98 -5.58
CA ASP A 49 -2.60 -4.86 -4.24
C ASP A 49 -1.32 -4.00 -4.30
N VAL A 50 -1.35 -2.84 -3.63
CA VAL A 50 -0.25 -1.85 -3.58
C VAL A 50 0.22 -1.67 -2.15
N TYR A 51 1.53 -1.58 -1.96
CA TYR A 51 2.14 -1.24 -0.67
C TYR A 51 2.97 0.03 -0.81
N VAL A 52 2.69 1.00 0.05
CA VAL A 52 3.41 2.28 0.12
C VAL A 52 4.12 2.39 1.46
N THR A 53 5.44 2.48 1.40
CA THR A 53 6.23 2.89 2.57
C THR A 53 6.27 4.41 2.63
N LYS A 54 5.94 4.98 3.79
CA LYS A 54 5.99 6.41 4.06
C LYS A 54 6.85 6.75 5.26
N ASP A 55 7.35 7.97 5.32
CA ASP A 55 7.96 8.52 6.53
C ASP A 55 6.95 9.26 7.40
N LEU A 56 7.31 9.44 8.66
CA LEU A 56 6.61 10.34 9.56
C LEU A 56 7.07 11.77 9.30
N LEU A 57 6.13 12.70 9.30
CA LEU A 57 6.48 14.11 9.29
C LEU A 57 6.95 14.57 10.67
N PHE A 58 7.99 15.40 10.67
CA PHE A 58 8.57 15.98 11.88
C PHE A 58 8.06 17.40 12.15
N GLY A 59 6.76 17.64 11.97
CA GLY A 59 6.09 18.88 12.40
C GLY A 59 6.69 20.19 11.91
N LYS A 60 7.25 20.22 10.70
CA LYS A 60 7.96 21.39 10.15
C LYS A 60 7.07 22.63 10.05
N ASP A 61 5.76 22.43 9.85
CA ASP A 61 4.76 23.50 9.69
C ASP A 61 3.69 23.43 10.78
N ALA A 62 4.04 22.99 11.98
CA ALA A 62 3.10 22.79 13.07
C ALA A 62 2.33 24.08 13.46
N ASP A 63 2.93 25.26 13.25
CA ASP A 63 2.30 26.56 13.51
C ASP A 63 1.11 26.85 12.59
N ARG A 64 1.01 26.14 11.46
CA ARG A 64 -0.08 26.28 10.47
C ARG A 64 -1.31 25.44 10.80
N GLU A 65 -1.26 24.56 11.78
CA GLU A 65 -2.38 23.66 12.11
C GLU A 65 -3.69 24.40 12.40
N ALA A 66 -3.63 25.57 13.06
CA ALA A 66 -4.81 26.35 13.41
C ALA A 66 -5.61 26.78 12.18
N GLU A 67 -4.93 27.13 11.09
CA GLU A 67 -5.54 27.50 9.80
C GLU A 67 -6.41 26.37 9.26
N PHE A 68 -5.84 25.16 9.18
CA PHE A 68 -6.54 24.00 8.64
C PHE A 68 -7.64 23.46 9.56
N ARG A 69 -7.43 23.55 10.88
CA ARG A 69 -8.49 23.18 11.84
C ARG A 69 -9.69 24.10 11.68
N ASP A 70 -9.46 25.40 11.51
CA ASP A 70 -10.54 26.38 11.40
C ASP A 70 -11.23 26.30 10.02
N ALA A 71 -10.48 26.03 8.95
CA ALA A 71 -11.01 25.93 7.58
C ALA A 71 -11.65 24.58 7.24
N HIS A 72 -11.05 23.47 7.67
CA HIS A 72 -11.43 22.10 7.28
C HIS A 72 -11.95 21.25 8.43
N GLY A 73 -11.83 21.72 9.68
CA GLY A 73 -12.21 20.94 10.86
C GLY A 73 -11.26 19.76 11.16
N VAL A 74 -10.08 19.73 10.54
CA VAL A 74 -9.12 18.62 10.67
C VAL A 74 -7.89 19.07 11.45
N GLN A 75 -7.55 18.32 12.50
CA GLN A 75 -6.34 18.54 13.31
C GLN A 75 -5.13 17.82 12.68
N GLY A 76 -3.90 18.24 13.00
CA GLY A 76 -2.69 17.55 12.57
C GLY A 76 -2.15 17.90 11.18
N VAL A 77 -2.81 18.76 10.40
CA VAL A 77 -2.19 19.31 9.18
C VAL A 77 -1.01 20.22 9.57
N GLY A 78 0.13 20.05 8.89
CA GLY A 78 1.42 20.63 9.27
C GLY A 78 2.21 19.82 10.31
N LYS A 79 1.57 18.80 10.93
CA LYS A 79 2.17 17.91 11.94
C LYS A 79 2.33 16.49 11.43
N THR A 80 1.21 15.84 11.12
CA THR A 80 1.12 14.44 10.67
C THR A 80 0.99 14.33 9.16
N VAL A 81 0.42 15.35 8.50
CA VAL A 81 0.38 15.50 7.03
C VAL A 81 0.90 16.88 6.63
N SER A 82 1.42 17.00 5.42
CA SER A 82 2.05 18.22 4.90
C SER A 82 1.03 19.35 4.75
N ALA A 83 1.36 20.53 5.25
CA ALA A 83 0.54 21.73 5.07
C ALA A 83 0.54 22.17 3.61
N GLU A 84 1.71 22.19 2.97
CA GLU A 84 1.87 22.54 1.55
C GLU A 84 1.01 21.65 0.63
N TRP A 85 1.00 20.34 0.88
CA TRP A 85 0.14 19.41 0.16
C TRP A 85 -1.35 19.74 0.39
N ALA A 86 -1.75 19.98 1.64
CA ALA A 86 -3.15 20.24 1.98
C ALA A 86 -3.65 21.58 1.41
N GLU A 87 -2.79 22.55 1.14
CA GLU A 87 -3.16 23.78 0.40
C GLU A 87 -3.45 23.51 -1.07
N GLN A 88 -2.64 22.65 -1.69
CA GLN A 88 -2.75 22.34 -3.12
C GLN A 88 -3.88 21.35 -3.39
N PHE A 89 -4.11 20.41 -2.47
CA PHE A 89 -5.08 19.33 -2.61
C PHE A 89 -6.01 19.20 -1.39
N PRO A 90 -6.76 20.28 -1.03
CA PRO A 90 -7.65 20.27 0.13
C PRO A 90 -8.75 19.21 0.05
N GLU A 91 -9.17 18.82 -1.15
CA GLU A 91 -10.19 17.80 -1.41
C GLU A 91 -9.78 16.38 -1.00
N TYR A 92 -8.48 16.11 -0.85
CA TYR A 92 -7.94 14.80 -0.44
C TYR A 92 -7.64 14.71 1.05
N VAL A 93 -7.84 15.79 1.81
CA VAL A 93 -7.65 15.77 3.26
C VAL A 93 -8.68 14.83 3.90
N ARG A 94 -8.19 13.83 4.63
CA ARG A 94 -9.02 12.84 5.34
C ARG A 94 -8.59 12.74 6.79
N ALA A 95 -9.58 12.59 7.67
CA ALA A 95 -9.36 12.41 9.10
C ALA A 95 -9.65 10.97 9.57
N ASN A 96 -9.04 10.59 10.67
CA ASN A 96 -9.46 9.44 11.45
C ASN A 96 -10.76 9.75 12.24
N HIS A 97 -11.30 8.74 12.94
CA HIS A 97 -12.53 8.87 13.73
C HIS A 97 -12.41 9.91 14.86
N SER A 98 -11.19 10.28 15.26
CA SER A 98 -10.89 11.28 16.29
C SER A 98 -10.64 12.68 15.70
N GLY A 99 -10.91 12.91 14.41
CA GLY A 99 -10.78 14.21 13.76
C GLY A 99 -9.34 14.66 13.46
N HIS A 100 -8.36 13.77 13.58
CA HIS A 100 -6.96 14.05 13.23
C HIS A 100 -6.67 13.57 11.81
N ALA A 101 -5.89 14.34 11.06
CA ALA A 101 -5.42 13.98 9.73
C ALA A 101 -4.76 12.60 9.76
N ALA A 102 -5.21 11.75 8.85
CA ALA A 102 -4.85 10.34 8.76
C ALA A 102 -4.01 10.13 7.50
N PRO A 103 -2.67 10.06 7.60
CA PRO A 103 -1.78 9.99 6.45
C PRO A 103 -2.15 8.89 5.45
N GLU A 104 -2.52 7.71 5.93
CA GLU A 104 -2.94 6.57 5.11
C GLU A 104 -4.21 6.87 4.31
N LYS A 105 -5.16 7.59 4.91
CA LYS A 105 -6.42 7.96 4.23
C LYS A 105 -6.20 9.12 3.26
N CYS A 106 -5.32 10.05 3.59
CA CYS A 106 -4.91 11.13 2.69
C CYS A 106 -4.18 10.58 1.47
N LEU A 107 -3.24 9.63 1.66
CA LEU A 107 -2.57 8.94 0.56
C LEU A 107 -3.58 8.18 -0.29
N ALA A 108 -4.48 7.41 0.32
CA ALA A 108 -5.52 6.70 -0.43
C ALA A 108 -6.39 7.64 -1.26
N ALA A 109 -6.87 8.74 -0.66
CA ALA A 109 -7.71 9.71 -1.36
C ALA A 109 -6.98 10.44 -2.49
N HIS A 110 -5.66 10.62 -2.39
CA HIS A 110 -4.85 11.26 -3.42
C HIS A 110 -4.47 10.30 -4.55
N LEU A 111 -4.15 9.05 -4.21
CA LEU A 111 -3.62 8.07 -5.14
C LEU A 111 -4.69 7.23 -5.84
N LEU A 112 -5.89 7.14 -5.27
CA LEU A 112 -6.96 6.21 -5.69
C LEU A 112 -8.25 6.95 -6.07
N ASP A 113 -8.90 6.44 -7.11
CA ASP A 113 -10.27 6.82 -7.45
C ASP A 113 -11.26 6.13 -6.48
N GLU A 114 -12.43 6.74 -6.28
CA GLU A 114 -13.50 6.12 -5.51
C GLU A 114 -13.98 4.82 -6.18
N ASP A 115 -14.22 3.78 -5.38
CA ASP A 115 -14.71 2.45 -5.78
C ASP A 115 -13.79 1.61 -6.69
N GLU A 116 -12.54 2.01 -6.88
CA GLU A 116 -11.56 1.22 -7.63
C GLU A 116 -11.16 -0.05 -6.85
N PRO A 117 -11.04 -1.24 -7.50
CA PRO A 117 -10.65 -2.48 -6.82
C PRO A 117 -9.14 -2.50 -6.53
N VAL A 118 -8.70 -1.58 -5.68
CA VAL A 118 -7.33 -1.44 -5.18
C VAL A 118 -7.33 -1.65 -3.67
N HIS A 119 -6.43 -2.51 -3.21
CA HIS A 119 -6.05 -2.58 -1.82
C HIS A 119 -4.74 -1.82 -1.61
N LEU A 120 -4.76 -0.81 -0.75
CA LEU A 120 -3.60 -0.01 -0.40
C LEU A 120 -3.17 -0.28 1.04
N GLU A 121 -1.98 -0.83 1.18
CA GLU A 121 -1.26 -0.94 2.45
C GLU A 121 -0.34 0.27 2.60
N VAL A 122 -0.45 0.97 3.72
CA VAL A 122 0.41 2.11 4.06
C VAL A 122 1.12 1.85 5.37
N CYS A 123 2.45 1.92 5.39
CA CYS A 123 3.24 1.64 6.58
C CYS A 123 4.50 2.52 6.64
N ASN A 124 5.03 2.74 7.82
CA ASN A 124 6.35 3.37 7.98
C ASN A 124 7.53 2.40 7.88
N SER A 125 7.27 1.09 7.90
CA SER A 125 8.27 0.05 7.67
C SER A 125 8.37 -0.27 6.18
N GLY A 126 9.59 -0.58 5.72
CA GLY A 126 9.83 -1.07 4.35
C GLY A 126 9.09 -2.38 4.08
N PHE A 127 8.75 -2.66 2.82
CA PHE A 127 7.89 -3.80 2.46
C PHE A 127 8.41 -5.13 3.02
N GLU A 128 9.65 -5.50 2.71
CA GLU A 128 10.25 -6.78 3.14
C GLU A 128 10.36 -6.90 4.67
N SER A 129 10.65 -5.80 5.35
CA SER A 129 10.70 -5.78 6.82
C SER A 129 9.32 -6.02 7.41
N ASN A 130 8.28 -5.38 6.86
CA ASN A 130 6.91 -5.56 7.33
C ASN A 130 6.37 -6.96 7.01
N VAL A 131 6.71 -7.54 5.86
CA VAL A 131 6.45 -8.96 5.54
C VAL A 131 6.97 -9.86 6.68
N THR A 132 8.22 -9.66 7.08
CA THR A 132 8.85 -10.46 8.15
C THR A 132 8.19 -10.22 9.51
N GLN A 133 7.90 -8.96 9.86
CA GLN A 133 7.28 -8.61 11.13
C GLN A 133 5.85 -9.15 11.25
N ARG A 134 5.03 -9.00 10.20
CA ARG A 134 3.67 -9.53 10.16
C ARG A 134 3.64 -11.04 10.16
N LEU A 135 4.57 -11.70 9.46
CA LEU A 135 4.73 -13.16 9.51
C LEU A 135 4.97 -13.64 10.95
N ASN A 136 5.99 -13.10 11.61
CA ASN A 136 6.32 -13.46 12.99
C ASN A 136 5.15 -13.17 13.94
N GLY A 137 4.46 -12.04 13.76
CA GLY A 137 3.30 -11.67 14.56
C GLY A 137 2.11 -12.61 14.35
N ALA A 138 1.87 -13.03 13.10
CA ALA A 138 0.81 -13.97 12.75
C ALA A 138 1.08 -15.35 13.34
N GLN A 139 2.32 -15.88 13.21
CA GLN A 139 2.72 -17.15 13.83
C GLN A 139 2.56 -17.14 15.35
N ALA A 140 3.02 -16.07 16.01
CA ALA A 140 2.92 -15.95 17.45
C ALA A 140 1.46 -15.91 17.97
N ARG A 141 0.50 -15.48 17.13
CA ARG A 141 -0.91 -15.32 17.51
C ARG A 141 -1.85 -16.35 16.88
N GLY A 142 -1.37 -17.15 15.93
CA GLY A 142 -2.21 -18.02 15.10
C GLY A 142 -3.19 -17.23 14.22
N ASP A 143 -2.85 -16.00 13.82
CA ASP A 143 -3.71 -15.10 13.04
C ASP A 143 -3.12 -14.86 11.65
N TYR A 144 -3.21 -15.87 10.78
CA TYR A 144 -2.60 -15.88 9.46
C TYR A 144 -3.25 -14.92 8.46
N GLU A 145 -4.45 -14.40 8.74
CA GLU A 145 -5.07 -13.36 7.91
C GLU A 145 -4.28 -12.04 7.95
N GLN A 146 -3.38 -11.88 8.93
CA GLN A 146 -2.52 -10.71 9.07
C GLN A 146 -1.22 -10.80 8.25
N ILE A 147 -0.94 -11.95 7.61
CA ILE A 147 0.26 -12.13 6.80
C ILE A 147 0.18 -11.24 5.57
N LEU A 148 1.23 -10.46 5.33
CA LEU A 148 1.45 -9.77 4.06
C LEU A 148 2.13 -10.73 3.09
N ASP A 149 1.59 -10.87 1.88
CA ASP A 149 2.13 -11.78 0.88
C ASP A 149 3.56 -11.36 0.47
N PRO A 150 4.56 -12.24 0.66
CA PRO A 150 5.97 -11.90 0.42
C PRO A 150 6.33 -11.77 -1.06
N ARG A 151 5.43 -12.15 -1.98
CA ARG A 151 5.68 -12.18 -3.43
C ARG A 151 5.46 -10.81 -4.07
N GLY A 152 6.18 -9.81 -3.58
CA GLY A 152 6.13 -8.42 -4.03
C GLY A 152 7.13 -8.09 -5.13
N ALA A 153 6.84 -7.03 -5.89
CA ALA A 153 7.72 -6.43 -6.88
C ALA A 153 7.89 -4.93 -6.58
N CYS A 154 9.14 -4.51 -6.35
CA CYS A 154 9.46 -3.10 -6.12
C CYS A 154 9.42 -2.33 -7.44
N LEU A 155 8.64 -1.24 -7.46
CA LEU A 155 8.46 -0.41 -8.64
C LEU A 155 9.10 0.96 -8.49
N TRP A 156 9.19 1.44 -7.27
CA TRP A 156 9.75 2.75 -6.96
C TRP A 156 10.42 2.74 -5.59
N VAL A 157 11.60 3.33 -5.50
CA VAL A 157 12.33 3.52 -4.25
C VAL A 157 13.14 4.81 -4.30
N ASP A 158 13.00 5.65 -3.29
CA ASP A 158 13.78 6.89 -3.09
C ASP A 158 13.95 7.74 -4.38
N GLY A 159 12.84 8.03 -5.07
CA GLY A 159 12.84 8.84 -6.29
C GLY A 159 13.26 8.10 -7.57
N THR A 160 13.42 6.77 -7.50
CA THR A 160 13.86 5.95 -8.64
C THR A 160 12.84 4.88 -8.98
N ARG A 161 12.29 4.97 -10.20
CA ARG A 161 11.37 3.99 -10.77
C ARG A 161 12.10 2.86 -11.51
N SER A 162 11.60 1.63 -11.38
CA SER A 162 12.11 0.46 -12.10
C SER A 162 11.30 0.20 -13.39
N GLN A 163 11.81 0.68 -14.53
CA GLN A 163 11.19 0.40 -15.83
C GLN A 163 11.23 -1.10 -16.18
N ASP A 164 12.33 -1.80 -15.86
CA ASP A 164 12.46 -3.24 -16.10
C ASP A 164 11.42 -4.06 -15.32
N THR A 165 11.14 -3.69 -14.07
CA THR A 165 10.09 -4.38 -13.30
C THR A 165 8.71 -4.15 -13.92
N LEU A 166 8.41 -2.93 -14.37
CA LEU A 166 7.14 -2.61 -15.02
C LEU A 166 6.96 -3.36 -16.34
N ASP A 167 8.02 -3.45 -17.16
CA ASP A 167 8.00 -4.20 -18.41
C ASP A 167 7.74 -5.70 -18.15
N LYS A 168 8.38 -6.27 -17.11
CA LYS A 168 8.12 -7.66 -16.68
C LYS A 168 6.71 -7.88 -16.18
N LEU A 169 6.15 -6.94 -15.40
CA LEU A 169 4.75 -7.00 -14.96
C LEU A 169 3.79 -6.99 -16.15
N ARG A 170 4.04 -6.12 -17.13
CA ARG A 170 3.25 -6.00 -18.34
C ARG A 170 3.31 -7.28 -19.18
N ALA A 171 4.48 -7.92 -19.25
CA ALA A 171 4.66 -9.19 -19.93
C ALA A 171 4.13 -10.41 -19.14
N GLY A 172 3.97 -10.28 -17.82
CA GLY A 172 3.66 -11.41 -16.94
C GLY A 172 4.87 -12.32 -16.66
N ASP A 173 6.09 -11.78 -16.78
CA ASP A 173 7.35 -12.54 -16.78
C ASP A 173 8.01 -12.64 -15.40
N LEU A 174 7.33 -12.22 -14.33
CA LEU A 174 7.85 -12.40 -12.98
C LEU A 174 7.79 -13.87 -12.57
N VAL A 175 8.96 -14.42 -12.22
CA VAL A 175 9.08 -15.79 -11.73
C VAL A 175 9.14 -15.75 -10.21
N LEU A 176 8.00 -16.01 -9.58
CA LEU A 176 7.86 -16.04 -8.12
C LEU A 176 7.50 -17.44 -7.64
N PRO A 177 7.94 -17.85 -6.43
CA PRO A 177 7.55 -19.11 -5.82
C PRO A 177 6.05 -19.15 -5.51
N THR A 178 5.53 -20.34 -5.17
CA THR A 178 4.18 -20.43 -4.61
C THR A 178 4.11 -19.70 -3.25
N LEU A 179 2.91 -19.33 -2.78
CA LEU A 179 2.78 -18.68 -1.47
C LEU A 179 3.34 -19.54 -0.32
N PRO A 180 3.00 -20.85 -0.21
CA PRO A 180 3.62 -21.72 0.79
C PRO A 180 5.15 -21.74 0.69
N ASP A 181 5.71 -21.91 -0.51
CA ASP A 181 7.16 -21.93 -0.71
C ASP A 181 7.81 -20.60 -0.27
N ALA A 182 7.18 -19.47 -0.58
CA ALA A 182 7.67 -18.16 -0.18
C ALA A 182 7.67 -17.97 1.34
N LEU A 183 6.63 -18.48 2.03
CA LEU A 183 6.55 -18.46 3.49
C LEU A 183 7.58 -19.41 4.12
N ALA A 184 7.80 -20.60 3.55
CA ALA A 184 8.82 -21.53 3.98
C ALA A 184 10.24 -20.95 3.82
N MET A 185 10.50 -20.23 2.73
CA MET A 185 11.76 -19.49 2.54
C MET A 185 12.00 -18.40 3.60
N LEU A 186 10.93 -17.88 4.20
CA LEU A 186 10.99 -16.93 5.32
C LEU A 186 11.09 -17.61 6.71
N GLY A 187 11.17 -18.95 6.74
CA GLY A 187 11.41 -19.73 7.95
C GLY A 187 10.15 -20.31 8.60
N MET A 188 9.00 -20.26 7.94
CA MET A 188 7.79 -20.98 8.37
C MET A 188 7.94 -22.48 8.10
N ASP A 189 7.36 -23.32 8.96
CA ASP A 189 7.31 -24.78 8.73
C ASP A 189 6.45 -25.09 7.49
N ASP A 190 6.77 -26.14 6.72
CA ASP A 190 6.10 -26.44 5.45
C ASP A 190 4.58 -26.69 5.62
N ASP A 191 4.18 -27.42 6.68
CA ASP A 191 2.76 -27.70 6.94
C ASP A 191 2.05 -26.41 7.40
N GLU A 192 2.71 -25.62 8.25
CA GLU A 192 2.21 -24.31 8.69
C GLU A 192 2.07 -23.32 7.53
N ALA A 193 3.03 -23.31 6.59
CA ALA A 193 3.04 -22.46 5.41
C ALA A 193 1.86 -22.75 4.48
N GLN A 194 1.48 -24.02 4.35
CA GLN A 194 0.31 -24.40 3.58
C GLN A 194 -1.01 -23.91 4.21
N GLU A 195 -1.12 -24.02 5.54
CA GLU A 195 -2.27 -23.51 6.30
C GLU A 195 -2.37 -21.98 6.19
N ALA A 196 -1.24 -21.29 6.43
CA ALA A 196 -1.13 -19.85 6.33
C ALA A 196 -1.48 -19.33 4.94
N ALA A 197 -0.95 -19.96 3.89
CA ALA A 197 -1.26 -19.60 2.51
C ALA A 197 -2.76 -19.72 2.20
N THR A 198 -3.42 -20.76 2.71
CA THR A 198 -4.87 -20.95 2.56
C THR A 198 -5.66 -19.85 3.28
N ALA A 199 -5.23 -19.46 4.48
CA ALA A 199 -5.86 -18.38 5.24
C ALA A 199 -5.74 -17.03 4.52
N VAL A 200 -4.54 -16.70 4.00
CA VAL A 200 -4.30 -15.48 3.21
C VAL A 200 -5.17 -15.44 1.97
N GLN A 201 -5.24 -16.53 1.20
CA GLN A 201 -6.08 -16.61 0.00
C GLN A 201 -7.56 -16.40 0.33
N ARG A 202 -8.08 -17.11 1.34
CA ARG A 202 -9.48 -16.96 1.77
C ARG A 202 -9.79 -15.56 2.27
N TYR A 203 -8.84 -14.90 2.94
CA TYR A 203 -9.03 -13.52 3.40
C TYR A 203 -9.17 -12.58 2.21
N ARG A 204 -8.30 -12.72 1.18
CA ARG A 204 -8.35 -11.93 -0.05
C ARG A 204 -9.66 -12.10 -0.81
N GLU A 205 -10.13 -13.32 -0.99
CA GLU A 205 -11.39 -13.63 -1.70
C GLU A 205 -12.63 -12.96 -1.07
N ARG A 206 -12.56 -12.53 0.20
CA ARG A 206 -13.66 -11.83 0.88
C ARG A 206 -13.60 -10.30 0.77
N GLN A 207 -12.54 -9.76 0.18
CA GLN A 207 -12.35 -8.30 0.06
C GLN A 207 -12.88 -7.83 -1.30
N GLU A 208 -13.76 -6.83 -1.28
CA GLU A 208 -14.32 -6.22 -2.48
C GLU A 208 -14.10 -4.70 -2.44
N GLY A 209 -13.89 -4.09 -3.61
CA GLY A 209 -13.73 -2.64 -3.77
C GLY A 209 -12.43 -2.08 -3.18
N THR A 210 -12.39 -0.76 -2.99
CA THR A 210 -11.24 -0.07 -2.42
C THR A 210 -11.10 -0.38 -0.94
N SER A 211 -9.91 -0.77 -0.51
CA SER A 211 -9.62 -0.96 0.91
C SER A 211 -8.27 -0.35 1.28
N VAL A 212 -8.22 0.29 2.44
CA VAL A 212 -7.01 0.95 2.94
C VAL A 212 -6.68 0.37 4.29
N ARG A 213 -5.46 -0.12 4.44
CA ARG A 213 -4.92 -0.55 5.71
C ARG A 213 -3.69 0.27 6.03
N GLY A 214 -3.77 1.01 7.13
CA GLY A 214 -2.66 1.79 7.66
C GLY A 214 -2.15 1.16 8.94
N ASP A 215 -0.85 0.85 8.97
CA ASP A 215 -0.15 0.47 10.20
C ASP A 215 0.95 1.50 10.50
N VAL A 216 1.15 1.77 11.79
CA VAL A 216 2.33 2.49 12.28
C VAL A 216 3.04 1.55 13.23
N VAL A 217 4.28 1.20 12.90
CA VAL A 217 5.13 0.31 13.68
C VAL A 217 6.20 1.09 14.43
#